data_AF-A0A8B8AP37-F1
#
_entry.id   AF-A0A8B8AP37-F1
#
_cell.length_a   1.000
_cell.length_b   1.000
_cell.length_c   1.000
_cell.angle_alpha   90.00
_cell.angle_beta   90.00
_cell.angle_gamma   90.00
#
_symmetry.space_group_name_H-M   'P 1'
#
loop_
_entity.id
_entity.type
_entity.pdbx_description
1 polymer ?
#
loop_
_entity_poly.entity_id
_entity_poly.type
_entity_poly.pdbx_seq_one_letter_code
_entity_poly.pdbx_strand_id
1 'polypeptide(L)'
;MCQDISVYLVLCIGVLVAILAVFVNDHDKRLEALDSLSTHLGKRVENLTRENEKLTEIIEVVFVNNHEKRLKELDTLSSQLGKKVENLTKEDEKLKEIIEGNSKKVAFTAGTHAPRTTASGHTLVFPVVINNEGGGYDPSSGVFTAPRDGQYVFFVSAQGYSSDTLYVSIVHNGGPKVMTMSDGGRKKDFYDSGSNLVALNLKMDDRVWAQCQSGSHYHSEGIAITTFSGFLV
;
A
#
# COMPACT_ATOMS: atom_id res chain seq x y z
N MET A 1 9.05 101.24 82.70
CA MET A 1 8.09 100.30 82.10
C MET A 1 8.20 100.14 80.58
N CYS A 2 8.55 101.19 79.79
CA CYS A 2 8.70 101.05 78.32
C CYS A 2 10.00 100.37 77.83
N GLN A 3 11.09 100.34 78.61
CA GLN A 3 12.36 99.75 78.16
C GLN A 3 12.40 98.22 78.24
N ASP A 4 11.67 97.58 79.16
CA ASP A 4 11.68 96.10 79.31
C ASP A 4 10.84 95.36 78.24
N ILE A 5 9.75 95.97 77.75
CA ILE A 5 8.88 95.38 76.72
C ILE A 5 9.59 95.32 75.35
N SER A 6 10.39 96.34 75.02
CA SER A 6 11.17 96.39 73.77
C SER A 6 12.23 95.28 73.72
N VAL A 7 12.95 95.05 74.82
CA VAL A 7 13.97 93.99 74.92
C VAL A 7 13.34 92.60 74.83
N TYR A 8 12.19 92.38 75.47
CA TYR A 8 11.44 91.11 75.38
C TYR A 8 10.91 90.84 73.97
N LEU A 9 10.37 91.86 73.29
CA LEU A 9 9.86 91.73 71.92
C LEU A 9 10.98 91.39 70.93
N VAL A 10 12.15 92.04 71.06
CA VAL A 10 13.33 91.76 70.23
C VAL A 10 13.86 90.34 70.47
N LEU A 11 13.88 89.88 71.73
CA LEU A 11 14.24 88.49 72.08
C LEU A 11 13.23 87.48 71.51
N CYS A 12 11.92 87.72 71.63
CA CYS A 12 10.89 86.85 71.07
C CYS A 12 10.96 86.77 69.54
N ILE A 13 11.18 87.89 68.85
CA ILE A 13 11.38 87.91 67.40
C ILE A 13 12.65 87.14 67.03
N GLY A 14 13.76 87.32 67.76
CA GLY A 14 15.01 86.59 67.55
C GLY A 14 14.85 85.07 67.69
N VAL A 15 14.12 84.62 68.71
CA VAL A 15 13.80 83.19 68.92
C VAL A 15 12.89 82.66 67.80
N LEU A 16 11.87 83.42 67.40
CA LEU A 16 10.95 83.02 66.32
C LEU A 16 11.68 82.90 64.98
N VAL A 17 12.57 83.84 64.66
CA VAL A 17 13.42 83.82 63.46
C VAL A 17 14.37 82.61 63.48
N ALA A 18 14.96 82.30 64.64
CA ALA A 18 15.82 81.12 64.78
C ALA A 18 15.05 79.80 64.57
N ILE A 19 13.83 79.68 65.12
CA ILE A 19 12.96 78.50 64.91
C ILE A 19 12.58 78.36 63.43
N LEU A 20 12.18 79.46 62.78
CA LEU A 20 11.86 79.47 61.35
C LEU A 20 13.07 79.08 60.50
N ALA A 21 14.27 79.57 60.81
CA ALA A 21 15.49 79.20 60.10
C ALA A 21 15.81 77.70 60.23
N VAL A 22 15.62 77.11 61.42
CA VAL A 22 15.78 75.66 61.62
C VAL A 22 14.76 74.88 60.79
N PHE A 23 13.51 75.33 60.75
CA PHE A 23 12.44 74.67 60.00
C PHE A 23 12.66 74.74 58.48
N VAL A 24 13.07 75.90 57.95
CA VAL A 24 13.44 76.09 56.54
C VAL A 24 14.61 75.16 56.19
N ASN A 25 15.66 75.11 57.00
CA ASN A 25 16.81 74.23 56.78
C ASN A 25 16.46 72.73 56.83
N ASP A 26 15.51 72.30 57.67
CA ASP A 26 15.02 70.91 57.66
C ASP A 26 14.22 70.60 56.38
N HIS A 27 13.39 71.55 55.93
CA HIS A 27 12.65 71.42 54.68
C HIS A 27 13.56 71.37 53.45
N ASP A 28 14.60 72.21 53.38
CA ASP A 28 15.56 72.20 52.28
C ASP A 28 16.30 70.86 52.20
N LYS A 29 16.74 70.31 53.34
CA LYS A 29 17.36 68.97 53.39
C LYS A 29 16.40 67.86 52.92
N ARG A 30 15.12 67.94 53.27
CA ARG A 30 14.11 67.00 52.78
C ARG A 30 13.87 67.15 51.28
N LEU A 31 13.91 68.38 50.76
CA LEU A 31 13.77 68.66 49.34
C LEU A 31 14.96 68.09 48.54
N GLU A 32 16.18 68.27 49.03
CA GLU A 32 17.39 67.66 48.45
C GLU A 32 17.33 66.13 48.48
N ALA A 33 16.84 65.54 49.57
CA ALA A 33 16.65 64.09 49.67
C ALA A 33 15.59 63.58 48.68
N LEU A 34 14.51 64.33 48.47
CA LEU A 34 13.46 64.05 47.48
C LEU A 34 13.99 64.13 46.05
N ASP A 35 14.79 65.14 45.72
CA ASP A 35 15.42 65.29 44.41
C ASP A 35 16.43 64.16 44.13
N SER A 36 17.20 63.77 45.16
CA SER A 36 18.11 62.62 45.07
C SER A 36 17.35 61.32 44.80
N LEU A 37 16.23 61.10 45.52
CA LEU A 37 15.38 59.93 45.35
C LEU A 37 14.70 59.91 43.97
N SER A 38 14.19 61.05 43.51
CA SER A 38 13.58 61.23 42.19
C SER A 38 14.59 60.89 41.08
N THR A 39 15.81 61.41 41.21
CA THR A 39 16.92 61.10 40.29
C THR A 39 17.27 59.61 40.30
N HIS A 40 17.31 58.98 41.48
CA HIS A 40 17.58 57.54 41.59
C HIS A 40 16.46 56.69 40.98
N LEU A 41 15.19 57.05 41.20
CA LEU A 41 14.05 56.38 40.58
C LEU A 41 14.08 56.51 39.05
N GLY A 42 14.38 57.71 38.52
CA GLY A 42 14.50 57.94 37.08
C GLY A 42 15.52 57.00 36.45
N LYS A 43 16.72 56.89 37.04
CA LYS A 43 17.77 55.95 36.59
C LYS A 43 17.32 54.48 36.66
N ARG A 44 16.55 54.11 37.68
CA ARG A 44 15.99 52.74 37.81
C ARG A 44 14.96 52.44 36.74
N VAL A 45 14.09 53.40 36.43
CA VAL A 45 13.11 53.27 35.35
C VAL A 45 13.82 53.12 34.01
N GLU A 46 14.81 53.96 33.71
CA GLU A 46 15.60 53.84 32.46
C GLU A 46 16.31 52.49 32.34
N ASN A 47 16.93 52.01 33.42
CA ASN A 47 17.57 50.69 33.43
C ASN A 47 16.57 49.56 33.19
N LEU A 48 15.41 49.59 33.86
CA LEU A 48 14.37 48.58 33.68
C LEU A 48 13.78 48.61 32.26
N THR A 49 13.59 49.80 31.69
CA THR A 49 13.14 49.95 30.29
C THR A 49 14.15 49.31 29.35
N ARG A 50 15.45 49.56 29.55
CA ARG A 50 16.52 48.97 28.75
C ARG A 50 16.62 47.45 28.89
N GLU A 51 16.38 46.90 30.09
CA GLU A 51 16.34 45.45 30.31
C GLU A 51 15.13 44.82 29.62
N ASN A 52 13.96 45.46 29.68
CA ASN A 52 12.76 44.98 28.99
C ASN A 52 12.90 45.00 27.48
N GLU A 53 13.55 46.00 26.90
CA GLU A 53 13.86 46.04 25.46
C GLU A 53 14.75 44.85 25.05
N LYS A 54 15.81 44.56 25.82
CA LYS A 54 16.67 43.39 25.58
C LYS A 54 15.92 42.07 25.70
N LEU A 55 15.05 41.93 26.70
CA LEU A 55 14.23 40.74 26.89
C LEU A 55 13.29 40.52 25.70
N THR A 56 12.71 41.60 25.16
CA THR A 56 11.83 41.56 23.99
C THR A 56 12.58 41.06 22.76
N GLU A 57 13.79 41.57 22.51
CA GLU A 57 14.65 41.14 21.41
C GLU A 57 15.02 39.65 21.53
N ILE A 58 15.36 39.18 22.74
CA ILE A 58 15.67 37.76 22.98
C ILE A 58 14.45 36.87 22.68
N ILE A 59 13.24 37.29 23.08
CA ILE A 59 12.01 36.53 22.83
C ILE A 59 11.74 36.41 21.32
N GLU A 60 11.83 37.52 20.57
CA GLU A 60 11.64 37.49 19.11
C GLU A 60 12.71 36.62 18.44
N VAL A 61 13.98 36.85 18.74
CA VAL A 61 15.09 36.20 18.03
C VAL A 61 15.17 34.72 18.34
N VAL A 62 14.99 34.31 19.59
CA VAL A 62 15.20 32.92 20.00
C VAL A 62 13.91 32.12 19.87
N PHE A 63 12.80 32.62 20.39
CA PHE A 63 11.57 31.83 20.49
C PHE A 63 10.82 31.82 19.16
N VAL A 64 10.54 32.99 18.59
CA VAL A 64 9.71 33.10 17.37
C VAL A 64 10.41 32.48 16.17
N ASN A 65 11.67 32.83 15.91
CA ASN A 65 12.41 32.27 14.78
C ASN A 65 12.57 30.75 14.86
N ASN A 66 12.79 30.21 16.06
CA ASN A 66 12.91 28.76 16.24
C ASN A 66 11.59 28.04 15.94
N HIS A 67 10.46 28.63 16.37
CA HIS A 67 9.14 28.09 16.05
C HIS A 67 8.82 28.17 14.55
N GLU A 68 9.11 29.28 13.90
CA GLU A 68 8.94 29.41 12.45
C GLU A 68 9.79 28.41 11.68
N LYS A 69 11.03 28.18 12.11
CA LYS A 69 11.90 27.17 11.50
C LYS A 69 11.29 25.77 11.61
N ARG A 70 10.81 25.39 12.80
CA ARG A 70 10.14 24.09 13.01
C ARG A 70 8.85 23.95 12.22
N LEU A 71 8.09 25.03 12.03
CA LEU A 71 6.89 25.04 11.18
C LEU A 71 7.25 24.78 9.71
N LYS A 72 8.29 25.44 9.19
CA LYS A 72 8.78 25.20 7.81
C LYS A 72 9.29 23.76 7.61
N GLU A 73 10.00 23.21 8.60
CA GLU A 73 10.42 21.81 8.58
C GLU A 73 9.21 20.87 8.59
N LEU A 74 8.17 21.17 9.38
CA LEU A 74 6.94 20.38 9.44
C LEU A 74 6.17 20.41 8.12
N ASP A 75 6.06 21.57 7.47
CA ASP A 75 5.41 21.70 6.15
C ASP A 75 6.15 20.91 5.08
N THR A 76 7.50 20.95 5.12
CA THR A 76 8.34 20.18 4.21
C THR A 76 8.12 18.68 4.40
N LEU A 77 8.08 18.23 5.66
CA LEU A 77 7.85 16.82 5.99
C LEU A 77 6.44 16.37 5.61
N SER A 78 5.43 17.21 5.83
CA SER A 78 4.05 16.96 5.41
C SER A 78 3.93 16.80 3.89
N SER A 79 4.60 17.67 3.13
CA SER A 79 4.68 17.56 1.67
C SER A 79 5.36 16.27 1.21
N GLN A 80 6.48 15.90 1.83
CA GLN A 80 7.18 14.65 1.54
C GLN A 80 6.31 13.43 1.86
N LEU A 81 5.60 13.45 2.98
CA LEU A 81 4.70 12.38 3.39
C LEU A 81 3.54 12.24 2.40
N GLY A 82 2.93 13.35 1.98
CA GLY A 82 1.87 13.35 0.96
C GLY A 82 2.31 12.71 -0.35
N LYS A 83 3.51 13.05 -0.85
CA LYS A 83 4.09 12.43 -2.04
C LYS A 83 4.32 10.92 -1.86
N LYS A 84 4.78 10.50 -0.67
CA LYS A 84 5.02 9.08 -0.39
C LYS A 84 3.71 8.30 -0.34
N VAL A 85 2.66 8.86 0.25
CA VAL A 85 1.32 8.26 0.25
C VAL A 85 0.80 8.11 -1.17
N GLU A 86 0.91 9.14 -2.00
CA GLU A 86 0.46 9.09 -3.40
C GLU A 86 1.20 7.99 -4.21
N ASN A 87 2.51 7.87 -4.02
CA ASN A 87 3.29 6.82 -4.68
C ASN A 87 2.87 5.42 -4.22
N LEU A 88 2.69 5.22 -2.90
CA LEU A 88 2.23 3.95 -2.36
C LEU A 88 0.83 3.58 -2.87
N THR A 89 -0.08 4.55 -2.98
CA THR A 89 -1.41 4.30 -3.54
C THR A 89 -1.35 3.85 -5.00
N LYS A 90 -0.44 4.41 -5.81
CA LYS A 90 -0.23 4.00 -7.20
C LYS A 90 0.36 2.59 -7.30
N GLU A 91 1.28 2.24 -6.40
CA GLU A 91 1.84 0.90 -6.32
C GLU A 91 0.77 -0.14 -5.95
N ASP A 92 -0.10 0.18 -4.99
CA ASP A 92 -1.22 -0.68 -4.60
C ASP A 92 -2.22 -0.91 -5.75
N GLU A 93 -2.57 0.14 -6.50
CA GLU A 93 -3.45 0.03 -7.68
C GLU A 93 -2.83 -0.89 -8.75
N LYS A 94 -1.55 -0.71 -9.03
CA LYS A 94 -0.82 -1.55 -9.99
C LYS A 94 -0.76 -3.02 -9.53
N LEU A 95 -0.58 -3.24 -8.23
CA LEU A 95 -0.51 -4.60 -7.68
C LEU A 95 -1.88 -5.30 -7.77
N LYS A 96 -2.98 -4.58 -7.53
CA LYS A 96 -4.34 -5.09 -7.73
C LYS A 96 -4.58 -5.49 -9.18
N GLU A 97 -4.17 -4.67 -10.14
CA GLU A 97 -4.30 -4.97 -11.56
C GLU A 97 -3.55 -6.25 -11.95
N ILE A 98 -2.32 -6.44 -11.44
CA ILE A 98 -1.54 -7.66 -11.68
C ILE A 98 -2.22 -8.90 -11.10
N ILE A 99 -2.72 -8.81 -9.86
CA ILE A 99 -3.38 -9.93 -9.18
C ILE A 99 -4.69 -10.30 -9.89
N GLU A 100 -5.50 -9.31 -10.28
CA GLU A 100 -6.72 -9.54 -11.04
C GLU A 100 -6.43 -10.07 -12.45
N GLY A 101 -5.37 -9.59 -13.10
CA GLY A 101 -4.96 -10.05 -14.43
C GLY A 101 -4.47 -11.49 -14.44
N ASN A 102 -3.68 -11.89 -13.44
CA ASN A 102 -3.14 -13.25 -13.35
C ASN A 102 -4.17 -14.26 -12.80
N SER A 103 -5.07 -13.85 -11.90
CA SER A 103 -6.12 -14.73 -11.36
C SER A 103 -7.25 -15.05 -12.37
N LYS A 104 -7.27 -14.38 -13.53
CA LYS A 104 -8.25 -14.61 -14.60
C LYS A 104 -7.78 -15.61 -15.66
N LYS A 105 -6.47 -15.88 -15.76
CA LYS A 105 -5.96 -16.79 -16.79
C LYS A 105 -6.05 -18.22 -16.31
N VAL A 106 -6.83 -19.03 -17.02
CA VAL A 106 -6.87 -20.48 -16.83
C VAL A 106 -6.72 -21.10 -18.19
N ALA A 107 -5.64 -21.84 -18.39
CA ALA A 107 -5.39 -22.54 -19.63
C ALA A 107 -4.45 -23.70 -19.38
N PHE A 108 -4.68 -24.83 -20.03
CA PHE A 108 -3.76 -25.94 -20.02
C PHE A 108 -3.66 -26.58 -21.41
N THR A 109 -2.51 -27.17 -21.66
CA THR A 109 -2.26 -28.05 -22.80
C THR A 109 -1.35 -29.15 -22.27
N ALA A 110 -1.77 -30.40 -22.40
CA ALA A 110 -0.98 -31.56 -22.02
C ALA A 110 -1.00 -32.61 -23.12
N GLY A 111 0.06 -33.42 -23.18
CA GLY A 111 0.19 -34.49 -24.14
C GLY A 111 0.99 -35.68 -23.61
N THR A 112 1.33 -36.59 -24.51
CA THR A 112 2.32 -37.65 -24.29
C THR A 112 3.43 -37.52 -25.33
N HIS A 113 4.67 -37.86 -24.97
CA HIS A 113 5.81 -37.84 -25.90
C HIS A 113 6.06 -39.19 -26.58
N ALA A 114 5.39 -40.24 -26.12
CA ALA A 114 5.53 -41.62 -26.59
C ALA A 114 4.15 -42.29 -26.67
N PRO A 115 4.05 -43.43 -27.39
CA PRO A 115 2.81 -44.21 -27.42
C PRO A 115 2.44 -44.69 -26.03
N ARG A 116 1.14 -44.74 -25.74
CA ARG A 116 0.60 -45.20 -24.46
C ARG A 116 -0.60 -46.09 -24.67
N THR A 117 -0.83 -46.95 -23.70
CA THR A 117 -2.01 -47.80 -23.63
C THR A 117 -3.00 -47.30 -22.59
N THR A 118 -4.27 -47.61 -22.82
CA THR A 118 -5.39 -47.37 -21.91
C THR A 118 -6.44 -48.46 -22.10
N ALA A 119 -7.47 -48.45 -21.26
CA ALA A 119 -8.60 -49.36 -21.37
C ALA A 119 -9.90 -48.56 -21.53
N SER A 120 -10.90 -49.18 -22.15
CA SER A 120 -12.24 -48.60 -22.22
C SER A 120 -12.74 -48.19 -20.82
N GLY A 121 -13.40 -47.04 -20.74
CA GLY A 121 -13.86 -46.40 -19.51
C GLY A 121 -12.79 -45.64 -18.72
N HIS A 122 -11.49 -45.78 -19.06
CA HIS A 122 -10.41 -45.11 -18.32
C HIS A 122 -10.06 -43.74 -18.91
N THR A 123 -9.56 -42.86 -18.04
CA THR A 123 -9.01 -41.56 -18.42
C THR A 123 -7.75 -41.74 -19.27
N LEU A 124 -7.62 -40.96 -20.34
CA LEU A 124 -6.36 -40.79 -21.03
C LEU A 124 -5.48 -39.85 -20.19
N VAL A 125 -4.36 -40.37 -19.70
CA VAL A 125 -3.42 -39.59 -18.89
C VAL A 125 -2.36 -38.97 -19.79
N PHE A 126 -2.23 -37.64 -19.72
CA PHE A 126 -1.22 -36.86 -20.44
C PHE A 126 -0.22 -36.25 -19.44
N PRO A 127 0.91 -36.90 -19.17
CA PRO A 127 1.84 -36.43 -18.14
C PRO A 127 2.74 -35.28 -18.59
N VAL A 128 2.86 -35.04 -19.90
CA VAL A 128 3.71 -33.98 -20.43
C VAL A 128 2.91 -32.69 -20.47
N VAL A 129 3.10 -31.84 -19.48
CA VAL A 129 2.45 -30.53 -19.38
C VAL A 129 3.21 -29.52 -20.24
N ILE A 130 2.53 -28.96 -21.23
CA ILE A 130 3.05 -27.87 -22.09
C ILE A 130 2.67 -26.51 -21.48
N ASN A 131 1.45 -26.41 -20.94
CA ASN A 131 0.94 -25.24 -20.24
C ASN A 131 -0.03 -25.67 -19.12
N ASN A 132 -0.06 -24.94 -17.99
CA ASN A 132 -1.02 -25.18 -16.90
C ASN A 132 -1.27 -23.91 -16.06
N GLU A 133 -1.58 -22.82 -16.74
CA GLU A 133 -1.98 -21.55 -16.11
C GLU A 133 -3.25 -21.76 -15.27
N GLY A 134 -3.24 -21.27 -14.03
CA GLY A 134 -4.30 -21.49 -13.06
C GLY A 134 -4.29 -22.87 -12.40
N GLY A 135 -3.37 -23.76 -12.77
CA GLY A 135 -3.10 -25.02 -12.05
C GLY A 135 -4.25 -26.04 -12.05
N GLY A 136 -5.20 -25.93 -12.97
CA GLY A 136 -6.40 -26.78 -12.98
C GLY A 136 -6.16 -28.20 -13.49
N TYR A 137 -5.13 -28.45 -14.31
CA TYR A 137 -4.85 -29.78 -14.85
C TYR A 137 -3.88 -30.58 -13.96
N ASP A 138 -4.26 -31.81 -13.62
CA ASP A 138 -3.42 -32.77 -12.89
C ASP A 138 -2.81 -33.80 -13.86
N PRO A 139 -1.49 -33.76 -14.11
CA PRO A 139 -0.81 -34.66 -15.04
C PRO A 139 -0.74 -36.12 -14.55
N SER A 140 -0.98 -36.38 -13.27
CA SER A 140 -0.97 -37.73 -12.72
C SER A 140 -2.28 -38.47 -13.01
N SER A 141 -3.41 -37.75 -13.03
CA SER A 141 -4.74 -38.30 -13.27
C SER A 141 -5.31 -38.04 -14.66
N GLY A 142 -4.79 -37.04 -15.39
CA GLY A 142 -5.32 -36.63 -16.68
C GLY A 142 -6.58 -35.76 -16.59
N VAL A 143 -6.87 -35.23 -15.39
CA VAL A 143 -8.13 -34.52 -15.10
C VAL A 143 -7.87 -33.04 -14.93
N PHE A 144 -8.69 -32.23 -15.59
CA PHE A 144 -8.82 -30.81 -15.31
C PHE A 144 -9.91 -30.59 -14.25
N THR A 145 -9.60 -29.79 -13.24
CA THR A 145 -10.55 -29.32 -12.21
C THR A 145 -10.66 -27.81 -12.34
N ALA A 146 -11.88 -27.30 -12.51
CA ALA A 146 -12.11 -25.88 -12.71
C ALA A 146 -11.73 -25.09 -11.44
N PRO A 147 -10.72 -24.20 -11.50
CA PRO A 147 -10.30 -23.42 -10.32
C PRO A 147 -11.29 -22.30 -9.97
N ARG A 148 -12.25 -22.00 -10.86
CA ARG A 148 -13.27 -20.96 -10.70
C ARG A 148 -14.44 -21.19 -11.64
N ASP A 149 -15.55 -20.51 -11.37
CA ASP A 149 -16.69 -20.44 -12.27
C ASP A 149 -16.32 -19.75 -13.60
N GLY A 150 -16.84 -20.28 -14.71
CA GLY A 150 -16.64 -19.66 -16.03
C GLY A 150 -17.07 -20.52 -17.21
N GLN A 151 -16.96 -19.96 -18.41
CA GLN A 151 -17.12 -20.70 -19.66
C GLN A 151 -15.77 -21.19 -20.15
N TYR A 152 -15.63 -22.50 -20.29
CA TYR A 152 -14.40 -23.14 -20.70
C TYR A 152 -14.56 -23.77 -22.07
N VAL A 153 -13.51 -23.71 -22.89
CA VAL A 153 -13.41 -24.49 -24.12
C VAL A 153 -12.40 -25.60 -23.90
N PHE A 154 -12.77 -26.83 -24.25
CA PHE A 154 -11.89 -27.99 -24.23
C PHE A 154 -11.72 -28.54 -25.64
N PHE A 155 -10.52 -29.00 -25.94
CA PHE A 155 -10.14 -29.58 -27.23
C PHE A 155 -9.34 -30.86 -26.98
N VAL A 156 -9.65 -31.90 -27.74
CA VAL A 156 -8.85 -33.13 -27.76
C VAL A 156 -8.42 -33.44 -29.20
N SER A 157 -7.14 -33.75 -29.36
CA SER A 157 -6.59 -34.36 -30.57
C SER A 157 -6.12 -35.77 -30.20
N ALA A 158 -6.73 -36.79 -30.79
CA ALA A 158 -6.46 -38.18 -30.51
C ALA A 158 -5.87 -38.85 -31.74
N GLN A 159 -4.61 -39.28 -31.64
CA GLN A 159 -3.94 -40.06 -32.68
C GLN A 159 -3.98 -41.54 -32.29
N GLY A 160 -4.65 -42.35 -33.11
CA GLY A 160 -4.60 -43.81 -33.00
C GLY A 160 -3.34 -44.37 -33.67
N TYR A 161 -3.14 -45.67 -33.50
CA TYR A 161 -2.05 -46.39 -34.15
C TYR A 161 -2.50 -47.75 -34.66
N SER A 162 -2.02 -48.11 -35.84
CA SER A 162 -2.26 -49.40 -36.47
C SER A 162 -3.76 -49.68 -36.70
N SER A 163 -4.19 -50.93 -36.51
CA SER A 163 -5.57 -51.37 -36.70
C SER A 163 -6.50 -51.11 -35.49
N ASP A 164 -6.05 -50.36 -34.49
CA ASP A 164 -6.83 -50.05 -33.29
C ASP A 164 -7.63 -48.75 -33.46
N THR A 165 -8.94 -48.87 -33.71
CA THR A 165 -9.86 -47.73 -33.77
C THR A 165 -10.03 -47.14 -32.37
N LEU A 166 -9.60 -45.90 -32.19
CA LEU A 166 -9.65 -45.18 -30.92
C LEU A 166 -10.84 -44.22 -30.87
N TYR A 167 -11.71 -44.38 -29.86
CA TYR A 167 -12.77 -43.43 -29.55
C TYR A 167 -12.47 -42.72 -28.24
N VAL A 168 -12.46 -41.38 -28.26
CA VAL A 168 -12.18 -40.55 -27.08
C VAL A 168 -13.31 -39.56 -26.87
N SER A 169 -13.86 -39.53 -25.66
CA SER A 169 -14.85 -38.53 -25.25
C SER A 169 -14.24 -37.48 -24.34
N ILE A 170 -14.69 -36.24 -24.48
CA ILE A 170 -14.54 -35.24 -23.41
C ILE A 170 -15.69 -35.45 -22.43
N VAL A 171 -15.36 -35.77 -21.19
CA VAL A 171 -16.29 -36.11 -20.12
C VAL A 171 -16.32 -34.96 -19.10
N HIS A 172 -17.51 -34.53 -18.70
CA HIS A 172 -17.71 -33.55 -17.62
C HIS A 172 -18.53 -34.19 -16.50
N ASN A 173 -17.97 -34.21 -15.29
CA ASN A 173 -18.56 -34.82 -14.09
C ASN A 173 -19.14 -36.23 -14.33
N GLY A 174 -18.44 -37.05 -15.11
CA GLY A 174 -18.81 -38.45 -15.41
C GLY A 174 -19.69 -38.65 -16.63
N GLY A 175 -20.24 -37.57 -17.23
CA GLY A 175 -21.05 -37.64 -18.44
C GLY A 175 -20.27 -37.24 -19.70
N PRO A 176 -20.17 -38.09 -20.75
CA PRO A 176 -19.57 -37.72 -22.02
C PRO A 176 -20.37 -36.60 -22.69
N LYS A 177 -19.68 -35.59 -23.25
CA LYS A 177 -20.30 -34.42 -23.89
C LYS A 177 -20.10 -34.40 -25.40
N VAL A 178 -18.88 -34.70 -25.84
CA VAL A 178 -18.52 -34.86 -27.25
C VAL A 178 -17.58 -36.05 -27.40
N MET A 179 -17.47 -36.59 -28.60
CA MET A 179 -16.62 -37.72 -28.93
C MET A 179 -15.83 -37.44 -30.21
N THR A 180 -14.62 -37.95 -30.26
CA THR A 180 -13.80 -38.02 -31.48
C THR A 180 -13.39 -39.47 -31.75
N MET A 181 -13.03 -39.76 -32.98
CA MET A 181 -12.62 -41.08 -33.45
C MET A 181 -11.37 -40.95 -34.31
N SER A 182 -10.39 -41.81 -34.06
CA SER A 182 -9.31 -42.13 -34.97
C SER A 182 -9.57 -43.54 -35.51
N ASP A 183 -9.63 -43.69 -36.83
CA ASP A 183 -9.91 -44.99 -37.43
C ASP A 183 -8.71 -45.92 -37.36
N GLY A 184 -8.99 -47.19 -37.11
CA GLY A 184 -8.00 -48.26 -37.17
C GLY A 184 -7.82 -48.63 -38.63
N GLY A 185 -6.83 -48.01 -39.28
CA GLY A 185 -6.56 -48.21 -40.69
C GLY A 185 -6.38 -49.69 -41.07
N ARG A 186 -6.64 -50.01 -42.35
CA ARG A 186 -6.43 -51.37 -42.87
C ARG A 186 -5.06 -51.50 -43.53
N LYS A 187 -4.35 -52.58 -43.20
CA LYS A 187 -3.06 -52.99 -43.80
C LYS A 187 -1.88 -52.06 -43.51
N LYS A 188 -1.68 -51.01 -44.30
CA LYS A 188 -0.46 -50.16 -44.28
C LYS A 188 -0.73 -48.71 -43.84
N ASP A 189 -1.99 -48.39 -43.55
CA ASP A 189 -2.35 -47.12 -42.95
C ASP A 189 -2.38 -47.29 -41.44
N PHE A 190 -1.45 -46.62 -40.75
CA PHE A 190 -1.20 -46.84 -39.33
C PHE A 190 -1.45 -45.60 -38.49
N TYR A 191 -1.78 -44.46 -39.10
CA TYR A 191 -1.81 -43.19 -38.40
C TYR A 191 -3.01 -42.33 -38.83
N ASP A 192 -4.14 -42.53 -38.15
CA ASP A 192 -5.29 -41.64 -38.25
C ASP A 192 -5.46 -40.80 -37.00
N SER A 193 -5.98 -39.58 -37.16
CA SER A 193 -6.30 -38.70 -36.05
C SER A 193 -7.77 -38.30 -36.06
N GLY A 194 -8.32 -38.16 -34.87
CA GLY A 194 -9.60 -37.52 -34.64
C GLY A 194 -9.44 -36.34 -33.73
N SER A 195 -10.16 -35.25 -33.99
CA SER A 195 -10.26 -34.14 -33.05
C SER A 195 -11.70 -33.68 -32.83
N ASN A 196 -11.99 -33.17 -31.64
CA ASN A 196 -13.26 -32.52 -31.35
C ASN A 196 -13.09 -31.50 -30.21
N LEU A 197 -14.06 -30.60 -30.07
CA LEU A 197 -14.07 -29.54 -29.07
C LEU A 197 -15.44 -29.40 -28.41
N VAL A 198 -15.47 -28.80 -27.22
CA VAL A 198 -16.72 -28.46 -26.53
C VAL A 198 -16.54 -27.18 -25.72
N ALA A 199 -17.56 -26.32 -25.74
CA ALA A 199 -17.69 -25.20 -24.81
C ALA A 199 -18.64 -25.59 -23.67
N LEU A 200 -18.20 -25.42 -22.42
CA LEU A 200 -18.93 -25.82 -21.22
C LEU A 200 -18.94 -24.68 -20.20
N ASN A 201 -20.08 -24.42 -19.59
CA ASN A 201 -20.13 -23.59 -18.38
C ASN A 201 -19.82 -24.48 -17.19
N LEU A 202 -18.73 -24.17 -16.49
CA LEU A 202 -18.27 -24.93 -15.33
C LEU A 202 -18.46 -24.13 -14.05
N LYS A 203 -18.73 -24.85 -12.96
CA LYS A 203 -18.57 -24.34 -11.60
C LYS A 203 -17.19 -24.69 -11.08
N MET A 204 -16.72 -23.92 -10.10
CA MET A 204 -15.52 -24.29 -9.34
C MET A 204 -15.64 -25.76 -8.88
N ASP A 205 -14.54 -26.49 -8.99
CA ASP A 205 -14.40 -27.92 -8.69
C ASP A 205 -15.08 -28.89 -9.66
N ASP A 206 -15.76 -28.41 -10.72
CA ASP A 206 -16.18 -29.28 -11.82
C ASP A 206 -14.96 -29.94 -12.49
N ARG A 207 -15.11 -31.21 -12.85
CA ARG A 207 -14.04 -32.03 -13.40
C ARG A 207 -14.29 -32.38 -14.87
N VAL A 208 -13.26 -32.19 -15.69
CA VAL A 208 -13.28 -32.51 -17.12
C VAL A 208 -12.06 -33.34 -17.51
N TRP A 209 -12.25 -34.40 -18.28
CA TRP A 209 -11.15 -35.24 -18.75
C TRP A 209 -11.45 -35.89 -20.10
N ALA A 210 -10.39 -36.35 -20.77
CA ALA A 210 -10.52 -37.21 -21.95
C ALA A 210 -10.63 -38.67 -21.51
N GLN A 211 -11.64 -39.40 -21.97
CA GLN A 211 -11.88 -40.80 -21.61
C GLN A 211 -11.86 -41.68 -22.86
N CYS A 212 -11.20 -42.84 -22.75
CA CYS A 212 -11.25 -43.88 -23.77
C CYS A 212 -12.63 -44.53 -23.72
N GLN A 213 -13.40 -44.42 -24.79
CA GLN A 213 -14.68 -45.12 -24.93
C GLN A 213 -14.48 -46.50 -25.53
N SER A 214 -13.60 -46.61 -26.53
CA SER A 214 -13.17 -47.86 -27.15
C SER A 214 -11.79 -47.69 -27.77
N GLY A 215 -11.12 -48.81 -28.03
CA GLY A 215 -9.70 -48.87 -28.40
C GLY A 215 -8.81 -48.96 -27.16
N SER A 216 -7.50 -48.95 -27.37
CA SER A 216 -6.52 -49.16 -26.31
C SER A 216 -5.20 -48.44 -26.50
N HIS A 217 -4.91 -47.88 -27.67
CA HIS A 217 -3.64 -47.23 -27.98
C HIS A 217 -3.85 -45.78 -28.42
N TYR A 218 -3.05 -44.88 -27.88
CA TYR A 218 -2.92 -43.50 -28.36
C TYR A 218 -1.46 -43.16 -28.56
N HIS A 219 -1.16 -42.44 -29.64
CA HIS A 219 0.18 -42.34 -30.20
C HIS A 219 0.73 -40.92 -30.13
N SER A 220 2.02 -40.83 -29.85
CA SER A 220 2.87 -39.66 -30.06
C SER A 220 4.30 -40.16 -30.28
N GLU A 221 5.11 -39.37 -30.98
CA GLU A 221 6.50 -39.70 -31.28
C GLU A 221 7.40 -38.49 -31.05
N GLY A 222 8.14 -38.49 -29.93
CA GLY A 222 9.06 -37.44 -29.52
C GLY A 222 8.37 -36.18 -28.99
N ILE A 223 7.50 -35.58 -29.79
CA ILE A 223 6.65 -34.44 -29.43
C ILE A 223 5.18 -34.87 -29.32
N ALA A 224 4.39 -34.12 -28.54
CA ALA A 224 2.98 -34.43 -28.35
C ALA A 224 2.17 -34.27 -29.63
N ILE A 225 1.65 -35.39 -30.14
CA ILE A 225 0.68 -35.45 -31.24
C ILE A 225 -0.73 -35.60 -30.64
N THR A 226 -0.90 -36.56 -29.72
CA THR A 226 -2.13 -36.69 -28.93
C THR A 226 -2.10 -35.70 -27.78
N THR A 227 -3.05 -34.75 -27.77
CA THR A 227 -3.12 -33.64 -26.83
C THR A 227 -4.52 -33.45 -26.27
N PHE A 228 -4.58 -32.95 -25.04
CA PHE A 228 -5.79 -32.45 -24.41
C PHE A 228 -5.50 -31.04 -23.89
N SER A 229 -6.38 -30.11 -24.27
CA SER A 229 -6.23 -28.69 -23.96
C SER A 229 -7.54 -28.12 -23.49
N GLY A 230 -7.46 -27.03 -22.74
CA GLY A 230 -8.63 -26.21 -22.46
C GLY A 230 -8.27 -24.88 -21.84
N PHE A 231 -9.17 -23.91 -21.95
CA PHE A 231 -8.97 -22.56 -21.41
C PHE A 231 -10.30 -21.91 -21.02
N LEU A 232 -10.22 -20.97 -20.08
CA LEU A 232 -11.31 -20.07 -19.69
C LEU A 232 -11.42 -18.94 -20.73
N VAL A 233 -12.64 -18.73 -21.24
CA VAL A 233 -13.00 -17.67 -22.18
C VAL A 233 -13.15 -16.32 -21.47
#